data_AF-A0AAU2IJN4-F1
#
_entry.id   AF-A0AAU2IJN4-F1
#
_cell.length_a   1.000
_cell.length_b   1.000
_cell.length_c   1.000
_cell.angle_alpha   90.00
_cell.angle_beta   90.00
_cell.angle_gamma   90.00
#
_symmetry.space_group_name_H-M   'P 1'
#
loop_
_entity.id
_entity.type
_entity.pdbx_description
1 polymer ?
#
loop_
_entity_poly.entity_id
_entity_poly.type
_entity_poly.pdbx_seq_one_letter_code
_entity_poly.pdbx_strand_id
1 'polypeptide(L)'
;MTGEGRDPMPESQALVRLIDELRPAVQFSLHGVEVGGSFLQLTRQVPGAAEVFRGVAARQRIPLELRPFDGMGWYVDAPGVLVLPGAQAADERDPTGFTSEATWTYAMRHGTVSAVVETPYWAVPAVSDARPTAGTRERELARLGELLLSRNKQLEAVLGECTSRVPEERLPFLAAAKELIEVAPGIVDTWTSYDARELGAADLAATVGNSVSLGISARRTPLRAAAMLRGALGERPAPADAAVATRLDGLVGDWCQDMERQYEPRWVPLTAQTNLHTQTMLGVARAAA
;
A
#
# COMPACT_ATOMS: atom_id res chain seq x y z
N MET A 1 4.91 -21.41 4.89
CA MET A 1 5.43 -21.14 6.25
C MET A 1 5.27 -19.67 6.43
N THR A 2 4.70 -19.22 7.54
CA THR A 2 4.55 -17.80 7.90
C THR A 2 5.89 -17.28 8.44
N GLY A 3 6.20 -16.01 8.18
CA GLY A 3 7.47 -15.35 8.47
C GLY A 3 7.98 -15.72 9.85
N GLU A 4 9.19 -16.28 9.86
CA GLU A 4 9.99 -16.68 11.02
C GLU A 4 9.20 -17.09 12.28
N GLY A 5 8.81 -18.37 12.35
CA GLY A 5 8.64 -19.10 13.62
C GLY A 5 7.54 -18.62 14.56
N ARG A 6 6.70 -17.67 14.15
CA ARG A 6 5.52 -17.25 14.91
C ARG A 6 4.33 -18.13 14.53
N ASP A 7 3.63 -18.62 15.54
CA ASP A 7 2.35 -19.28 15.34
C ASP A 7 1.40 -18.31 14.62
N PRO A 8 0.68 -18.76 13.58
CA PRO A 8 -0.25 -17.91 12.87
C PRO A 8 -1.33 -17.38 13.83
N MET A 9 -1.70 -16.12 13.68
CA MET A 9 -2.76 -15.47 14.47
C MET A 9 -4.06 -16.30 14.42
N PRO A 10 -4.85 -16.36 15.52
CA PRO A 10 -6.06 -17.16 15.57
C PRO A 10 -7.07 -16.80 14.46
N GLU A 11 -7.14 -15.52 14.07
CA GLU A 11 -7.95 -15.02 12.95
C GLU A 11 -7.46 -15.59 11.62
N SER A 12 -6.14 -15.57 11.37
CA SER A 12 -5.54 -16.16 10.18
C SER A 12 -5.80 -17.66 10.12
N GLN A 13 -5.66 -18.37 11.24
CA GLN A 13 -5.95 -19.80 11.32
C GLN A 13 -7.42 -20.11 11.03
N ALA A 14 -8.35 -19.31 11.55
CA ALA A 14 -9.77 -19.47 11.29
C ALA A 14 -10.09 -19.25 9.80
N LEU A 15 -9.53 -18.20 9.20
CA LEU A 15 -9.74 -17.87 7.80
C LEU A 15 -9.20 -18.96 6.86
N VAL A 16 -7.97 -19.45 7.07
CA VAL A 16 -7.40 -20.49 6.19
C VAL A 16 -8.15 -21.82 6.31
N ARG A 17 -8.63 -22.18 7.51
CA ARG A 17 -9.51 -23.36 7.68
C ARG A 17 -10.81 -23.21 6.90
N LEU A 18 -11.43 -22.03 6.91
CA LEU A 18 -12.65 -21.76 6.15
C LEU A 18 -12.38 -21.82 4.64
N ILE A 19 -11.23 -21.32 4.18
CA ILE A 19 -10.82 -21.42 2.78
C ILE A 19 -10.63 -22.90 2.37
N ASP A 20 -9.99 -23.71 3.22
CA ASP A 20 -9.79 -25.14 2.98
C ASP A 20 -11.11 -25.93 2.89
N GLU A 21 -12.08 -25.56 3.72
CA GLU A 21 -13.41 -26.16 3.76
C GLU A 21 -14.26 -25.75 2.54
N LEU A 22 -14.37 -24.45 2.27
CA LEU A 22 -15.29 -23.91 1.26
C LEU A 22 -14.74 -23.97 -0.16
N ARG A 23 -13.40 -23.87 -0.33
CA ARG A 23 -12.71 -23.80 -1.63
C ARG A 23 -13.43 -22.87 -2.62
N PRO A 24 -13.60 -21.59 -2.27
CA PRO A 24 -14.44 -20.69 -3.05
C PRO A 24 -13.87 -20.52 -4.47
N ALA A 25 -14.74 -20.33 -5.47
CA ALA A 25 -14.29 -20.02 -6.83
C ALA A 25 -13.53 -18.66 -6.87
N VAL A 26 -14.00 -17.71 -6.06
CA VAL A 26 -13.43 -16.36 -5.93
C VAL A 26 -13.37 -15.95 -4.46
N GLN A 27 -12.26 -15.38 -4.04
CA GLN A 27 -12.10 -14.65 -2.77
C GLN A 27 -11.98 -13.16 -3.06
N PHE A 28 -12.67 -12.33 -2.27
CA PHE A 28 -12.54 -10.87 -2.34
C PHE A 28 -11.90 -10.36 -1.06
N SER A 29 -10.79 -9.62 -1.19
CA SER A 29 -10.18 -8.88 -0.10
C SER A 29 -10.44 -7.40 -0.33
N LEU A 30 -11.27 -6.78 0.52
CA LEU A 30 -11.68 -5.39 0.37
C LEU A 30 -10.79 -4.51 1.23
N HIS A 31 -9.97 -3.68 0.59
CA HIS A 31 -8.91 -2.92 1.23
C HIS A 31 -9.09 -1.41 1.00
N GLY A 32 -8.31 -0.62 1.72
CA GLY A 32 -8.28 0.82 1.53
C GLY A 32 -6.86 1.35 1.56
N VAL A 33 -6.60 2.34 0.72
CA VAL A 33 -5.36 3.13 0.74
C VAL A 33 -5.68 4.52 1.29
N GLU A 34 -4.80 5.10 2.10
CA GLU A 34 -5.09 6.41 2.71
C GLU A 34 -5.14 7.51 1.65
N VAL A 35 -4.14 7.58 0.79
CA VAL A 35 -4.00 8.64 -0.22
C VAL A 35 -3.55 8.01 -1.54
N GLY A 36 -4.17 8.37 -2.66
CA GLY A 36 -3.78 7.87 -3.99
C GLY A 36 -4.96 7.66 -4.91
N GLY A 37 -4.94 6.57 -5.68
CA GLY A 37 -6.06 6.13 -6.51
C GLY A 37 -6.53 4.72 -6.14
N SER A 38 -7.62 4.29 -6.76
CA SER A 38 -8.06 2.90 -6.65
C SER A 38 -7.29 2.02 -7.64
N PHE A 39 -7.07 0.77 -7.24
CA PHE A 39 -6.57 -0.27 -8.12
C PHE A 39 -7.15 -1.64 -7.73
N LEU A 40 -7.03 -2.59 -8.64
CA LEU A 40 -7.48 -3.97 -8.48
C LEU A 40 -6.26 -4.88 -8.65
N GLN A 41 -6.06 -5.82 -7.72
CA GLN A 41 -5.06 -6.87 -7.86
C GLN A 41 -5.73 -8.23 -7.95
N LEU A 42 -5.33 -9.05 -8.92
CA LEU A 42 -5.88 -10.37 -9.18
C LEU A 42 -4.80 -11.43 -9.12
N THR A 43 -5.04 -12.58 -8.48
CA THR A 43 -4.07 -13.69 -8.50
C THR A 43 -4.04 -14.45 -9.82
N ARG A 44 -5.03 -14.23 -10.69
CA ARG A 44 -5.03 -14.63 -12.10
C ARG A 44 -5.94 -13.73 -12.91
N GLN A 45 -5.73 -13.65 -14.23
CA GLN A 45 -6.64 -12.92 -15.12
C GLN A 45 -8.07 -13.49 -15.01
N VAL A 46 -9.04 -12.57 -14.96
CA VAL A 46 -10.47 -12.85 -15.04
C VAL A 46 -11.03 -12.02 -16.21
N PRO A 47 -11.54 -12.65 -17.28
CA PRO A 47 -12.06 -11.94 -18.44
C PRO A 47 -13.08 -10.86 -18.03
N GLY A 48 -12.92 -9.63 -18.53
CA GLY A 48 -13.83 -8.52 -18.25
C GLY A 48 -13.69 -7.87 -16.87
N ALA A 49 -12.90 -8.41 -15.93
CA ALA A 49 -12.72 -7.82 -14.61
C ALA A 49 -12.14 -6.40 -14.67
N ALA A 50 -11.19 -6.17 -15.56
CA ALA A 50 -10.60 -4.85 -15.77
C ALA A 50 -11.63 -3.81 -16.24
N GLU A 51 -12.50 -4.18 -17.19
CA GLU A 51 -13.55 -3.31 -17.70
C GLU A 51 -14.58 -2.97 -16.61
N VAL A 52 -15.01 -4.00 -15.86
CA VAL A 52 -15.94 -3.85 -14.73
C VAL A 52 -15.36 -2.85 -13.71
N PHE A 53 -14.16 -3.11 -13.20
CA PHE A 53 -13.54 -2.30 -12.16
C PHE A 53 -13.37 -0.85 -12.61
N ARG A 54 -12.79 -0.63 -13.79
CA ARG A 54 -12.55 0.71 -14.33
C ARG A 54 -13.86 1.45 -14.59
N GLY A 55 -14.89 0.76 -15.08
CA GLY A 55 -16.22 1.33 -15.27
C GLY A 55 -16.88 1.74 -13.95
N VAL A 56 -16.76 0.92 -12.90
CA VAL A 56 -17.26 1.27 -11.56
C VAL A 56 -16.51 2.48 -11.00
N ALA A 57 -15.17 2.47 -11.04
CA ALA A 57 -14.34 3.57 -10.54
C ALA A 57 -14.69 4.89 -11.25
N ALA A 58 -14.85 4.86 -12.57
CA ALA A 58 -15.27 6.02 -13.35
C ALA A 58 -16.64 6.57 -12.93
N ARG A 59 -17.64 5.70 -12.69
CA ARG A 59 -18.97 6.11 -12.20
C ARG A 59 -18.92 6.73 -10.80
N GLN A 60 -18.04 6.23 -9.93
CA GLN A 60 -17.80 6.80 -8.60
C GLN A 60 -16.87 8.02 -8.64
N ARG A 61 -16.35 8.38 -9.83
CA ARG A 61 -15.34 9.42 -10.05
C ARG A 61 -14.11 9.19 -9.18
N ILE A 62 -13.68 7.95 -8.97
CA ILE A 62 -12.47 7.63 -8.21
C ILE A 62 -11.32 7.44 -9.21
N PRO A 63 -10.18 8.15 -9.07
CA PRO A 63 -9.06 8.03 -9.99
C PRO A 63 -8.47 6.62 -9.91
N LEU A 64 -8.02 6.12 -11.06
CA LEU A 64 -7.27 4.88 -11.14
C LEU A 64 -5.80 5.19 -10.88
N GLU A 65 -5.18 4.46 -9.97
CA GLU A 65 -3.74 4.50 -9.84
C GLU A 65 -3.14 3.66 -10.98
N LEU A 66 -2.58 4.29 -12.02
CA LEU A 66 -2.21 3.59 -13.25
C LEU A 66 -1.25 2.42 -12.99
N ARG A 67 -0.29 2.67 -12.11
CA ARG A 67 0.71 1.72 -11.64
C ARG A 67 0.96 2.00 -10.15
N PRO A 68 0.23 1.33 -9.25
CA PRO A 68 0.43 1.52 -7.82
C PRO A 68 1.81 1.00 -7.40
N PHE A 69 2.32 1.57 -6.32
CA PHE A 69 3.52 1.07 -5.65
C PHE A 69 3.28 -0.35 -5.09
N ASP A 70 2.06 -0.63 -4.64
CA ASP A 70 1.66 -1.95 -4.21
C ASP A 70 1.60 -2.90 -5.43
N GLY A 71 2.25 -4.07 -5.33
CA GLY A 71 2.32 -5.01 -6.45
C GLY A 71 3.23 -4.56 -7.61
N MET A 72 4.31 -3.82 -7.34
CA MET A 72 5.34 -3.53 -8.36
C MET A 72 5.79 -4.79 -9.12
N GLY A 73 5.89 -5.94 -8.46
CA GLY A 73 6.26 -7.21 -9.11
C GLY A 73 5.20 -7.81 -10.04
N TRP A 74 4.03 -7.19 -10.20
CA TRP A 74 2.87 -7.78 -10.87
C TRP A 74 2.68 -7.25 -12.29
N TYR A 75 2.05 -8.04 -13.16
CA TYR A 75 1.68 -7.65 -14.52
C TYR A 75 0.63 -6.55 -14.51
N VAL A 76 0.74 -5.59 -15.42
CA VAL A 76 -0.33 -4.60 -15.65
C VAL A 76 -1.25 -5.13 -16.75
N ASP A 77 -2.44 -5.59 -16.38
CA ASP A 77 -3.46 -6.06 -17.33
C ASP A 77 -4.17 -4.88 -18.01
N ALA A 78 -4.46 -3.84 -17.23
CA ALA A 78 -5.02 -2.58 -17.68
C ALA A 78 -4.64 -1.46 -16.68
N PRO A 79 -4.84 -0.17 -17.02
CA PRO A 79 -4.65 0.91 -16.06
C PRO A 79 -5.35 0.67 -14.72
N GLY A 80 -4.58 0.57 -13.63
CA GLY A 80 -5.08 0.28 -12.29
C GLY A 80 -5.55 -1.17 -12.06
N VAL A 81 -5.15 -2.11 -12.91
CA VAL A 81 -5.48 -3.54 -12.77
C VAL A 81 -4.20 -4.36 -12.89
N LEU A 82 -3.84 -5.02 -11.80
CA LEU A 82 -2.62 -5.81 -11.66
C LEU A 82 -2.93 -7.31 -11.56
N VAL A 83 -2.05 -8.14 -12.10
CA VAL A 83 -2.16 -9.60 -12.04
C VAL A 83 -0.86 -10.23 -11.55
N LEU A 84 -0.96 -11.13 -10.57
CA LEU A 84 0.17 -11.85 -9.99
C LEU A 84 0.94 -12.61 -11.10
N PRO A 85 2.28 -12.56 -11.09
CA PRO A 85 3.05 -13.30 -12.08
C PRO A 85 3.13 -14.77 -11.69
N GLY A 86 2.33 -15.64 -12.31
CA GLY A 86 2.37 -17.09 -12.05
C GLY A 86 1.09 -17.66 -11.45
N ALA A 87 1.14 -18.92 -11.05
CA ALA A 87 -0.02 -19.69 -10.61
C ALA A 87 0.05 -20.10 -9.14
N GLN A 88 1.18 -19.89 -8.48
CA GLN A 88 1.42 -20.24 -7.09
C GLN A 88 1.76 -19.00 -6.27
N ALA A 89 1.44 -19.03 -4.98
CA ALA A 89 1.80 -17.97 -4.05
C ALA A 89 3.32 -17.71 -4.00
N ALA A 90 4.14 -18.74 -4.25
CA ALA A 90 5.60 -18.64 -4.32
C ALA A 90 6.11 -17.90 -5.57
N ASP A 91 5.26 -17.67 -6.58
CA ASP A 91 5.63 -16.89 -7.76
C ASP A 91 5.51 -15.37 -7.50
N GLU A 92 4.96 -14.98 -6.35
CA GLU A 92 4.89 -13.61 -5.87
C GLU A 92 6.33 -13.06 -5.66
N ARG A 93 6.57 -11.80 -6.07
CA ARG A 93 7.90 -11.20 -6.21
C ARG A 93 8.15 -10.03 -5.24
N ASP A 94 7.38 -9.92 -4.18
CA ASP A 94 7.61 -8.96 -3.12
C ASP A 94 8.95 -9.29 -2.42
N PRO A 95 9.88 -8.32 -2.34
CA PRO A 95 11.20 -8.57 -1.78
C PRO A 95 11.20 -9.03 -0.31
N THR A 96 10.14 -8.72 0.45
CA THR A 96 10.02 -9.11 1.86
C THR A 96 9.48 -10.53 2.04
N GLY A 97 8.85 -11.09 1.01
CA GLY A 97 8.16 -12.38 1.06
C GLY A 97 6.81 -12.35 1.79
N PHE A 98 6.45 -11.27 2.48
CA PHE A 98 5.20 -11.20 3.25
C PHE A 98 3.94 -11.34 2.39
N THR A 99 3.96 -10.78 1.18
CA THR A 99 2.83 -10.87 0.24
C THR A 99 2.58 -12.32 -0.17
N SER A 100 3.64 -13.11 -0.39
CA SER A 100 3.53 -14.54 -0.74
C SER A 100 2.85 -15.36 0.37
N GLU A 101 2.92 -14.90 1.62
CA GLU A 101 2.35 -15.57 2.79
C GLU A 101 0.98 -15.01 3.22
N ALA A 102 0.47 -14.01 2.50
CA ALA A 102 -0.81 -13.40 2.80
C ALA A 102 -1.96 -14.41 2.71
N THR A 103 -3.00 -14.24 3.53
CA THR A 103 -4.17 -15.13 3.51
C THR A 103 -4.93 -15.10 2.19
N TRP A 104 -4.76 -14.06 1.37
CA TRP A 104 -5.37 -13.98 0.03
C TRP A 104 -4.56 -14.67 -1.07
N THR A 105 -3.25 -14.89 -0.91
CA THR A 105 -2.51 -15.80 -1.81
C THR A 105 -2.74 -17.26 -1.42
N TYR A 106 -3.02 -17.53 -0.15
CA TYR A 106 -3.28 -18.89 0.36
C TYR A 106 -4.34 -19.65 -0.45
N ALA A 107 -5.45 -18.99 -0.82
CA ALA A 107 -6.56 -19.63 -1.53
C ALA A 107 -6.18 -20.16 -2.93
N MET A 108 -5.09 -19.66 -3.53
CA MET A 108 -4.61 -20.10 -4.85
C MET A 108 -4.33 -21.62 -4.90
N ARG A 109 -3.99 -22.23 -3.75
CA ARG A 109 -3.79 -23.69 -3.64
C ARG A 109 -5.00 -24.52 -4.06
N HIS A 110 -6.20 -23.93 -4.01
CA HIS A 110 -7.47 -24.56 -4.39
C HIS A 110 -7.95 -24.12 -5.78
N GLY A 111 -7.13 -23.38 -6.54
CA GLY A 111 -7.54 -22.78 -7.82
C GLY A 111 -8.43 -21.54 -7.67
N THR A 112 -8.68 -21.08 -6.44
CA THR A 112 -9.41 -19.85 -6.15
C THR A 112 -8.68 -18.64 -6.74
N VAL A 113 -9.41 -17.76 -7.42
CA VAL A 113 -8.90 -16.43 -7.74
C VAL A 113 -9.18 -15.48 -6.58
N SER A 114 -8.16 -14.74 -6.14
CA SER A 114 -8.32 -13.68 -5.17
C SER A 114 -8.30 -12.34 -5.89
N ALA A 115 -9.27 -11.49 -5.55
CA ALA A 115 -9.39 -10.12 -6.01
C ALA A 115 -9.24 -9.17 -4.83
N VAL A 116 -8.14 -8.41 -4.80
CA VAL A 116 -7.90 -7.34 -3.82
C VAL A 116 -8.38 -6.03 -4.44
N VAL A 117 -9.42 -5.44 -3.88
CA VAL A 117 -9.97 -4.17 -4.35
C VAL A 117 -9.52 -3.08 -3.41
N GLU A 118 -8.78 -2.11 -3.94
CA GLU A 118 -8.19 -1.01 -3.16
C GLU A 118 -8.94 0.28 -3.43
N THR A 119 -9.42 0.93 -2.37
CA THR A 119 -10.17 2.19 -2.45
C THR A 119 -9.47 3.31 -1.68
N PRO A 120 -9.27 4.51 -2.26
CA PRO A 120 -8.63 5.60 -1.54
C PRO A 120 -9.60 6.27 -0.57
N TYR A 121 -9.14 6.57 0.64
CA TYR A 121 -9.82 7.53 1.53
C TYR A 121 -9.70 8.95 0.96
N TRP A 122 -8.49 9.31 0.53
CA TRP A 122 -8.16 10.59 -0.09
C TRP A 122 -7.69 10.38 -1.53
N ALA A 123 -8.54 10.71 -2.49
CA ALA A 123 -8.23 10.56 -3.90
C ALA A 123 -7.31 11.68 -4.41
N VAL A 124 -6.28 11.30 -5.15
CA VAL A 124 -5.34 12.21 -5.84
C VAL A 124 -5.53 12.04 -7.35
N PRO A 125 -6.20 12.95 -8.06
CA PRO A 125 -6.49 12.78 -9.49
C PRO A 125 -5.24 12.57 -10.36
N ALA A 126 -4.11 13.16 -9.95
CA ALA A 126 -2.86 13.10 -10.70
C ALA A 126 -2.28 11.68 -10.81
N VAL A 127 -2.64 10.72 -9.95
CA VAL A 127 -2.17 9.32 -10.10
C VAL A 127 -2.70 8.63 -11.37
N SER A 128 -3.75 9.19 -11.98
CA SER A 128 -4.31 8.74 -13.26
C SER A 128 -3.64 9.38 -14.49
N ASP A 129 -2.63 10.23 -14.31
CA ASP A 129 -2.02 10.97 -15.42
C ASP A 129 -1.02 10.11 -16.20
N ALA A 130 -1.40 9.75 -17.43
CA ALA A 130 -0.61 8.90 -18.32
C ALA A 130 0.44 9.67 -19.13
N ARG A 131 0.54 11.00 -19.00
CA ARG A 131 1.54 11.79 -19.73
C ARG A 131 2.95 11.38 -19.27
N PRO A 132 3.94 11.35 -20.19
CA PRO A 132 5.32 11.07 -19.81
C PRO A 132 5.87 12.13 -18.85
N THR A 133 6.76 11.73 -17.95
CA THR A 133 7.48 12.69 -17.10
C THR A 133 8.45 13.53 -17.92
N ALA A 134 8.66 14.79 -17.53
CA ALA A 134 9.59 15.69 -18.21
C ALA A 134 11.09 15.42 -17.88
N GLY A 135 11.37 14.76 -16.75
CA GLY A 135 12.72 14.41 -16.30
C GLY A 135 13.10 12.97 -16.60
N THR A 136 14.36 12.61 -16.32
CA THR A 136 14.80 11.21 -16.40
C THR A 136 14.29 10.43 -15.20
N ARG A 137 14.06 9.13 -15.40
CA ARG A 137 13.65 8.19 -14.35
C ARG A 137 14.61 8.23 -13.16
N GLU A 138 15.91 8.17 -13.41
CA GLU A 138 16.95 8.06 -12.38
C GLU A 138 16.94 9.28 -11.46
N ARG A 139 16.78 10.47 -12.06
CA ARG A 139 16.71 11.72 -11.30
C ARG A 139 15.47 11.77 -10.42
N GLU A 140 14.33 11.31 -10.94
CA GLU A 140 13.09 11.30 -10.19
C GLU A 140 13.12 10.30 -9.03
N LEU A 141 13.61 9.08 -9.27
CA LEU A 141 13.79 8.07 -8.22
C LEU A 141 14.78 8.52 -7.15
N ALA A 142 15.91 9.13 -7.53
CA ALA A 142 16.88 9.67 -6.59
C ALA A 142 16.26 10.76 -5.70
N ARG A 143 15.49 11.70 -6.29
CA ARG A 143 14.80 12.76 -5.56
C ARG A 143 13.78 12.20 -4.55
N LEU A 144 12.98 11.21 -4.96
CA LEU A 144 11.97 10.60 -4.10
C LEU A 144 12.60 9.73 -3.01
N GLY A 145 13.67 9.00 -3.33
CA GLY A 145 14.45 8.23 -2.36
C GLY A 145 15.09 9.13 -1.31
N GLU A 146 15.72 10.24 -1.71
CA GLU A 146 16.29 11.23 -0.78
C GLU A 146 15.22 11.82 0.15
N LEU A 147 14.02 12.11 -0.37
CA LEU A 147 12.90 12.57 0.44
C LEU A 147 12.50 11.53 1.51
N LEU A 148 12.33 10.27 1.12
CA LEU A 148 11.97 9.19 2.05
C LEU A 148 13.06 9.02 3.12
N LEU A 149 14.32 8.87 2.71
CA LEU A 149 15.44 8.61 3.61
C LEU A 149 15.74 9.80 4.53
N SER A 150 15.61 11.04 4.05
CA SER A 150 15.82 12.23 4.89
C SER A 150 14.76 12.36 5.98
N ARG A 151 13.50 12.01 5.71
CA ARG A 151 12.45 11.94 6.73
C ARG A 151 12.68 10.75 7.67
N ASN A 152 13.11 9.61 7.14
CA ASN A 152 13.43 8.44 7.96
C ASN A 152 14.52 8.75 8.99
N LYS A 153 15.60 9.40 8.57
CA LYS A 153 16.70 9.84 9.44
C LYS A 153 16.23 10.78 10.55
N GLN A 154 15.25 11.65 10.26
CA GLN A 154 14.66 12.51 11.29
C GLN A 154 13.92 11.68 12.35
N LEU A 155 13.22 10.61 11.94
CA LEU A 155 12.51 9.72 12.84
C LEU A 155 13.45 8.85 13.67
N GLU A 156 14.53 8.36 13.09
CA GLU A 156 15.59 7.63 13.81
C GLU A 156 16.18 8.49 14.94
N ALA A 157 16.45 9.78 14.65
CA ALA A 157 16.94 10.71 15.65
C ALA A 157 15.91 10.93 16.78
N VAL A 158 14.64 11.16 16.42
CA VAL A 158 13.55 11.31 17.41
C VAL A 158 13.37 10.04 18.26
N LEU A 159 13.41 8.87 17.64
CA LEU A 159 13.30 7.59 18.32
C LEU A 159 14.45 7.36 19.31
N GLY A 160 15.67 7.79 18.95
CA GLY A 160 16.84 7.72 19.85
C GLY A 160 16.78 8.69 21.04
N GLU A 161 15.95 9.73 20.97
CA GLU A 161 15.72 10.68 22.06
C GLU A 161 14.64 10.20 23.06
N CYS A 162 13.82 9.21 22.70
CA CYS A 162 12.81 8.63 23.60
C CYS A 162 13.48 7.88 24.75
N THR A 163 13.20 8.27 25.98
CA THR A 163 13.86 7.70 27.18
C THR A 163 12.91 6.94 28.09
N SER A 164 11.61 7.23 28.06
CA SER A 164 10.66 6.54 28.93
C SER A 164 10.26 5.18 28.37
N ARG A 165 9.90 4.28 29.28
CA ARG A 165 9.31 2.99 28.92
C ARG A 165 7.92 3.21 28.33
N VAL A 166 7.69 2.67 27.14
CA VAL A 166 6.36 2.65 26.51
C VAL A 166 5.48 1.61 27.23
N PRO A 167 4.25 1.97 27.65
CA PRO A 167 3.29 1.03 28.24
C PRO A 167 2.98 -0.15 27.32
N GLU A 168 2.65 -1.32 27.89
CA GLU A 168 2.44 -2.57 27.13
C GLU A 168 1.35 -2.42 26.07
N GLU A 169 0.24 -1.76 26.43
CA GLU A 169 -0.89 -1.48 25.55
C GLU A 169 -0.54 -0.54 24.37
N ARG A 170 0.60 0.14 24.43
CA ARG A 170 1.11 1.04 23.38
C ARG A 170 2.31 0.49 22.63
N LEU A 171 2.87 -0.64 23.05
CA LEU A 171 3.96 -1.31 22.33
C LEU A 171 3.62 -1.60 20.86
N PRO A 172 2.37 -1.94 20.47
CA PRO A 172 2.05 -2.13 19.05
C PRO A 172 2.32 -0.89 18.19
N PHE A 173 2.07 0.32 18.70
CA PHE A 173 2.38 1.56 17.98
C PHE A 173 3.90 1.74 17.80
N LEU A 174 4.67 1.48 18.86
CA LEU A 174 6.13 1.56 18.77
C LEU A 174 6.70 0.52 17.80
N ALA A 175 6.18 -0.71 17.85
CA ALA A 175 6.60 -1.80 16.97
C ALA A 175 6.32 -1.45 15.50
N ALA A 176 5.10 -1.02 15.18
CA ALA A 176 4.72 -0.63 13.82
C ALA A 176 5.52 0.58 13.31
N ALA A 177 5.80 1.56 14.17
CA ALA A 177 6.64 2.68 13.81
C ALA A 177 8.08 2.26 13.47
N LYS A 178 8.67 1.37 14.27
CA LYS A 178 10.02 0.85 14.03
C LYS A 178 10.09 0.07 12.74
N GLU A 179 9.12 -0.80 12.48
CA GLU A 179 9.04 -1.58 11.23
C GLU A 179 9.00 -0.65 10.00
N LEU A 180 8.18 0.41 10.04
CA LEU A 180 8.12 1.39 8.96
C LEU A 180 9.43 2.18 8.77
N ILE A 181 10.16 2.44 9.86
CA ILE A 181 11.48 3.10 9.79
C ILE A 181 12.52 2.15 9.20
N GLU A 182 12.49 0.88 9.61
CA GLU A 182 13.44 -0.15 9.18
C GLU A 182 13.26 -0.54 7.71
N VAL A 183 12.03 -0.55 7.19
CA VAL A 183 11.74 -0.93 5.79
C VAL A 183 12.05 0.20 4.79
N ALA A 184 12.12 1.46 5.24
CA ALA A 184 12.25 2.60 4.34
C ALA A 184 13.48 2.55 3.39
N PRO A 185 14.68 2.13 3.83
CA PRO A 185 15.80 1.88 2.92
C PRO A 185 15.51 0.81 1.87
N GLY A 186 14.92 -0.32 2.28
CA GLY A 186 14.55 -1.41 1.37
C GLY A 186 13.52 -1.00 0.31
N ILE A 187 12.63 -0.05 0.63
CA ILE A 187 11.70 0.56 -0.35
C ILE A 187 12.49 1.29 -1.44
N VAL A 188 13.48 2.11 -1.06
CA VAL A 188 14.31 2.85 -2.03
C VAL A 188 15.16 1.90 -2.87
N ASP A 189 15.76 0.89 -2.24
CA ASP A 189 16.51 -0.14 -2.94
C ASP A 189 15.63 -0.81 -4.00
N THR A 190 14.40 -1.17 -3.64
CA THR A 190 13.41 -1.76 -4.57
C THR A 190 13.15 -0.84 -5.76
N TRP A 191 12.99 0.47 -5.57
CA TRP A 191 12.78 1.40 -6.69
C TRP A 191 13.97 1.45 -7.65
N THR A 192 15.19 1.38 -7.11
CA THR A 192 16.42 1.45 -7.91
C THR A 192 16.75 0.13 -8.61
N SER A 193 16.41 -1.01 -8.01
CA SER A 193 16.63 -2.33 -8.60
C SER A 193 15.45 -2.83 -9.45
N TYR A 194 14.32 -2.11 -9.47
CA TYR A 194 13.11 -2.54 -10.17
C TYR A 194 13.29 -2.59 -11.69
N ASP A 195 13.05 -3.78 -12.25
CA ASP A 195 13.06 -4.05 -13.68
C ASP A 195 11.65 -4.44 -14.18
N ALA A 196 11.07 -3.59 -15.03
CA ALA A 196 9.73 -3.77 -15.58
C ALA A 196 9.70 -4.60 -16.87
N ARG A 197 10.85 -4.92 -17.48
CA ARG A 197 10.94 -5.43 -18.86
C ARG A 197 10.10 -6.69 -19.10
N GLU A 198 10.03 -7.55 -18.11
CA GLU A 198 9.28 -8.81 -18.18
C GLU A 198 7.82 -8.69 -17.69
N LEU A 199 7.41 -7.53 -17.14
CA LEU A 199 6.10 -7.32 -16.52
C LEU A 199 5.10 -6.63 -17.46
N GLY A 200 5.48 -6.41 -18.73
CA GLY A 200 4.63 -5.74 -19.74
C GLY A 200 4.27 -4.30 -19.36
N ALA A 201 5.00 -3.71 -18.42
CA ALA A 201 4.67 -2.43 -17.80
C ALA A 201 5.63 -1.33 -18.27
N ALA A 202 5.16 -0.08 -18.21
CA ALA A 202 6.05 1.06 -18.28
C ALA A 202 6.99 1.07 -17.06
N ASP A 203 8.20 1.55 -17.27
CA ASP A 203 9.21 1.76 -16.24
C ASP A 203 8.69 2.63 -15.08
N LEU A 204 9.25 2.48 -13.87
CA LEU A 204 8.94 3.39 -12.77
C LEU A 204 9.26 4.83 -13.14
N ALA A 205 8.45 5.75 -12.62
CA ALA A 205 8.47 7.16 -12.92
C ALA A 205 8.38 7.49 -14.44
N ALA A 206 7.87 6.57 -15.29
CA ALA A 206 7.73 6.86 -16.71
C ALA A 206 6.57 7.83 -17.01
N THR A 207 5.53 7.82 -16.18
CA THR A 207 4.38 8.74 -16.29
C THR A 207 4.28 9.66 -15.08
N VAL A 208 3.63 10.81 -15.27
CA VAL A 208 3.32 11.75 -14.18
C VAL A 208 2.59 11.01 -13.05
N GLY A 209 1.59 10.19 -13.37
CA GLY A 209 0.82 9.46 -12.37
C GLY A 209 1.66 8.48 -11.56
N ASN A 210 2.58 7.75 -12.19
CA ASN A 210 3.44 6.83 -11.45
C ASN A 210 4.50 7.56 -10.62
N SER A 211 5.04 8.70 -11.08
CA SER A 211 5.88 9.58 -10.25
C SER A 211 5.10 10.11 -9.03
N VAL A 212 3.82 10.47 -9.19
CA VAL A 212 2.94 10.89 -8.09
C VAL A 212 2.73 9.74 -7.09
N SER A 213 2.42 8.53 -7.55
CA SER A 213 2.28 7.32 -6.71
C SER A 213 3.52 7.05 -5.86
N LEU A 214 4.71 7.08 -6.47
CA LEU A 214 5.98 6.93 -5.75
C LEU A 214 6.18 8.05 -4.73
N GLY A 215 5.85 9.28 -5.10
CA GLY A 215 5.95 10.43 -4.21
C GLY A 215 4.99 10.37 -3.03
N ILE A 216 3.79 9.81 -3.21
CA ILE A 216 2.84 9.53 -2.12
C ILE A 216 3.45 8.49 -1.19
N SER A 217 3.98 7.39 -1.71
CA SER A 217 4.65 6.35 -0.91
C SER A 217 5.82 6.92 -0.08
N ALA A 218 6.70 7.72 -0.71
CA ALA A 218 7.84 8.37 -0.08
C ALA A 218 7.46 9.29 1.10
N ARG A 219 6.26 9.88 1.06
CA ARG A 219 5.77 10.80 2.09
C ARG A 219 4.94 10.11 3.16
N ARG A 220 4.11 9.15 2.75
CA ARG A 220 3.17 8.43 3.60
C ARG A 220 3.89 7.54 4.61
N THR A 221 4.91 6.80 4.18
CA THR A 221 5.67 5.88 5.05
C THR A 221 6.22 6.57 6.31
N PRO A 222 7.02 7.66 6.19
CA PRO A 222 7.52 8.35 7.38
C PRO A 222 6.41 9.08 8.15
N LEU A 223 5.36 9.58 7.48
CA LEU A 223 4.22 10.19 8.16
C LEU A 223 3.49 9.19 9.08
N ARG A 224 3.23 7.96 8.60
CA ARG A 224 2.64 6.90 9.42
C ARG A 224 3.54 6.57 10.61
N ALA A 225 4.85 6.42 10.38
CA ALA A 225 5.81 6.15 11.45
C ALA A 225 5.83 7.26 12.51
N ALA A 226 5.83 8.54 12.10
CA ALA A 226 5.76 9.68 13.03
C ALA A 226 4.49 9.65 13.87
N ALA A 227 3.33 9.44 13.25
CA ALA A 227 2.04 9.38 13.94
C ALA A 227 1.97 8.19 14.91
N MET A 228 2.53 7.05 14.54
CA MET A 228 2.61 5.87 15.40
C MET A 228 3.58 6.08 16.57
N LEU A 229 4.76 6.65 16.35
CA LEU A 229 5.66 7.06 17.45
C LEU A 229 4.95 8.00 18.42
N ARG A 230 4.21 8.98 17.89
CA ARG A 230 3.42 9.90 18.71
C ARG A 230 2.35 9.17 19.52
N GLY A 231 1.66 8.21 18.91
CA GLY A 231 0.68 7.35 19.55
C GLY A 231 1.28 6.47 20.67
N ALA A 232 2.52 6.01 20.48
CA ALA A 232 3.25 5.23 21.49
C ALA A 232 3.53 6.03 22.78
N LEU A 233 3.76 7.34 22.66
CA LEU A 233 3.94 8.24 23.81
C LEU A 233 2.62 8.60 24.52
N GLY A 234 1.48 8.39 23.85
CA GLY A 234 0.14 8.65 24.36
C GLY A 234 -0.23 10.12 24.53
N GLU A 235 -1.50 10.38 24.86
CA GLU A 235 -2.03 11.75 24.92
C GLU A 235 -1.29 12.62 25.94
N ARG A 236 -0.86 12.01 27.05
CA ARG A 236 -0.08 12.64 28.12
C ARG A 236 1.28 11.96 28.20
N PRO A 237 2.27 12.40 27.41
CA PRO A 237 3.61 11.82 27.46
C PRO A 237 4.25 12.04 28.83
N ALA A 238 5.20 11.17 29.20
CA ALA A 238 6.03 11.39 30.36
C ALA A 238 6.81 12.72 30.24
N PRO A 239 7.10 13.44 31.34
CA PRO A 239 7.81 14.71 31.28
C PRO A 239 9.13 14.66 30.51
N ALA A 240 9.85 13.54 30.58
CA ALA A 240 11.10 13.32 29.86
C ALA A 240 10.95 13.28 28.33
N ASP A 241 9.79 12.87 27.82
CA ASP A 241 9.52 12.76 26.37
C ASP A 241 8.54 13.84 25.87
N ALA A 242 8.19 14.84 26.69
CA ALA A 242 7.24 15.89 26.31
C ALA A 242 7.75 16.73 25.11
N ALA A 243 9.06 17.00 25.06
CA ALA A 243 9.68 17.71 23.94
C ALA A 243 9.65 16.86 22.66
N VAL A 244 9.93 15.55 22.78
CA VAL A 244 9.86 14.58 21.67
C VAL A 244 8.45 14.50 21.12
N ALA A 245 7.42 14.41 21.98
CA ALA A 245 6.03 14.40 21.58
C ALA A 245 5.64 15.67 20.81
N THR A 246 6.04 16.84 21.30
CA THR A 246 5.78 18.13 20.62
C THR A 246 6.44 18.19 19.24
N ARG A 247 7.68 17.69 19.13
CA ARG A 247 8.38 17.63 17.85
C ARG A 247 7.70 16.67 16.86
N LEU A 248 7.24 15.51 17.33
CA LEU A 248 6.46 14.57 16.53
C LEU A 248 5.14 15.19 16.03
N ASP A 249 4.42 15.91 16.89
CA ASP A 249 3.21 16.64 16.50
C ASP A 249 3.51 17.67 15.40
N GLY A 250 4.64 18.39 15.53
CA GLY A 250 5.13 19.30 14.48
C GLY A 250 5.44 18.59 13.17
N LEU A 251 6.20 17.49 13.20
CA LEU A 251 6.52 16.70 12.00
C LEU A 251 5.26 16.17 11.30
N VAL A 252 4.30 15.62 12.07
CA VAL A 252 3.03 15.13 11.53
C VAL A 252 2.26 16.28 10.87
N GLY A 253 2.14 17.43 11.54
CA GLY A 253 1.47 18.61 11.00
C GLY A 253 2.11 19.10 9.70
N ASP A 254 3.43 19.30 9.69
CA ASP A 254 4.17 19.82 8.55
C ASP A 254 4.12 18.85 7.34
N TRP A 255 4.21 17.55 7.59
CA TRP A 255 4.20 16.54 6.53
C TRP A 255 2.79 16.28 5.98
N CYS A 256 1.74 16.38 6.79
CA CYS A 256 0.36 16.42 6.31
C CYS A 256 0.15 17.61 5.37
N GLN A 257 0.57 18.81 5.78
CA GLN A 257 0.45 20.00 4.93
C GLN A 257 1.29 19.90 3.65
N ASP A 258 2.46 19.27 3.70
CA ASP A 258 3.23 18.97 2.49
C ASP A 258 2.44 18.05 1.54
N MET A 259 1.84 16.97 2.04
CA MET A 259 0.99 16.11 1.20
C MET A 259 -0.20 16.86 0.60
N GLU A 260 -0.87 17.72 1.39
CA GLU A 260 -1.99 18.54 0.91
C GLU A 260 -1.57 19.49 -0.21
N ARG A 261 -0.46 20.23 -0.02
CA ARG A 261 0.07 21.18 -1.01
C ARG A 261 0.54 20.50 -2.29
N GLN A 262 1.11 19.30 -2.19
CA GLN A 262 1.67 18.61 -3.35
C GLN A 262 0.61 17.91 -4.19
N TYR A 263 -0.47 17.40 -3.57
CA TYR A 263 -1.37 16.46 -4.24
C TYR A 263 -2.83 16.88 -4.28
N GLU A 264 -3.21 17.94 -3.56
CA GLU A 264 -4.60 18.40 -3.46
C GLU A 264 -5.60 17.24 -3.22
N PRO A 265 -5.34 16.37 -2.22
CA PRO A 265 -6.14 15.19 -1.99
C PRO A 265 -7.59 15.57 -1.68
N ARG A 266 -8.54 14.83 -2.26
CA ARG A 266 -9.97 15.02 -1.96
C ARG A 266 -10.55 13.81 -1.24
N TRP A 267 -11.37 14.08 -0.24
CA TRP A 267 -12.09 13.02 0.48
C TRP A 267 -12.99 12.23 -0.49
N VAL A 268 -12.95 10.90 -0.39
CA VAL A 268 -13.88 10.00 -1.06
C VAL A 268 -14.95 9.58 -0.06
N PRO A 269 -16.23 9.88 -0.29
CA PRO A 269 -17.30 9.45 0.60
C PRO A 269 -17.29 7.93 0.80
N LEU A 270 -17.54 7.48 2.03
CA LEU A 270 -17.58 6.04 2.35
C LEU A 270 -18.58 5.27 1.47
N THR A 271 -19.69 5.91 1.10
CA THR A 271 -20.67 5.34 0.15
C THR A 271 -20.08 5.10 -1.23
N ALA A 272 -19.19 5.96 -1.72
CA ALA A 272 -18.50 5.77 -2.99
C ALA A 272 -17.43 4.67 -2.90
N GLN A 273 -16.68 4.62 -1.79
CA GLN A 273 -15.70 3.56 -1.52
C GLN A 273 -16.38 2.17 -1.47
N THR A 274 -17.44 2.04 -0.67
CA THR A 274 -18.22 0.79 -0.55
C THR A 274 -18.94 0.42 -1.86
N ASN A 275 -19.42 1.39 -2.64
CA ASN A 275 -19.95 1.13 -3.98
C ASN A 275 -18.87 0.59 -4.92
N LEU A 276 -17.65 1.13 -4.89
CA LEU A 276 -16.54 0.61 -5.69
C LEU A 276 -16.22 -0.84 -5.33
N HIS A 277 -16.13 -1.17 -4.03
CA HIS A 277 -15.94 -2.54 -3.55
C HIS A 277 -17.05 -3.48 -4.03
N THR A 278 -18.29 -3.18 -3.66
CA THR A 278 -19.44 -4.07 -3.89
C THR A 278 -19.74 -4.29 -5.38
N GLN A 279 -19.71 -3.24 -6.20
CA GLN A 279 -20.02 -3.37 -7.62
C GLN A 279 -18.90 -4.06 -8.40
N THR A 280 -17.64 -3.84 -8.02
CA THR A 280 -16.51 -4.62 -8.56
C THR A 280 -16.65 -6.08 -8.19
N MET A 281 -16.91 -6.37 -6.90
CA MET A 281 -17.12 -7.73 -6.41
C MET A 281 -18.22 -8.45 -7.19
N LEU A 282 -19.40 -7.85 -7.32
CA LEU A 282 -20.52 -8.46 -8.03
C LEU A 282 -20.23 -8.67 -9.52
N GLY A 283 -19.54 -7.73 -10.18
CA GLY A 283 -19.20 -7.86 -11.58
C GLY A 283 -18.12 -8.91 -11.84
N VAL A 284 -17.07 -8.95 -11.00
CA VAL A 284 -16.00 -9.96 -11.10
C VAL A 284 -16.53 -11.36 -10.76
N ALA A 285 -17.38 -11.48 -9.74
CA ALA A 285 -17.98 -12.77 -9.38
C ALA A 285 -18.81 -13.37 -10.52
N ARG A 286 -19.55 -12.53 -11.27
CA ARG A 286 -20.30 -12.97 -12.46
C ARG A 286 -19.40 -13.36 -13.63
N ALA A 287 -18.22 -12.75 -13.74
CA ALA A 287 -17.27 -13.04 -14.80
C ALA A 287 -16.38 -14.27 -14.52
N ALA A 288 -16.28 -14.66 -13.24
CA ALA A 288 -15.49 -15.81 -12.80
C ALA A 288 -16.31 -17.11 -12.63
N ALA A 289 -17.63 -17.02 -12.69
CA ALA A 289 -18.58 -18.14 -12.69
C ALA A 289 -18.78 -18.69 -14.11
#